data_AF-A0A1I1FRB1-F1
#
_entry.id   AF-A0A1I1FRB1-F1
#
_cell.length_a   1.000
_cell.length_b   1.000
_cell.length_c   1.000
_cell.angle_alpha   90.00
_cell.angle_beta   90.00
_cell.angle_gamma   90.00
#
_symmetry.space_group_name_H-M   'P 1'
#
loop_
_entity.id
_entity.type
_entity.pdbx_description
1 polymer ?
#
loop_
_entity_poly.entity_id
_entity_poly.type
_entity_poly.pdbx_seq_one_letter_code
_entity_poly.pdbx_strand_id
1 'polypeptide(L)'
;MTKAYTGFEAIERMKTHWITTHEKGCAWRIDDGNLWMMAGELARHVNETVNFFFQNEFIDYVEQLKVGDWVHVTEDEVEQYVAKVVAIEGSTVEVDETIYIANAHRFIHFAKLRKATEEEIAEEERRRAFAAKGREMNEFKLGDIGEREDTLYKVVVQTEDNKFEGVIGCVAINEKDAPVKYFPVKSVELHFCVEDMVG
;
A
#
# COMPACT_ATOMS: atom_id res chain seq x y z
N MET A 1 15.93 -6.94 19.56
CA MET A 1 17.21 -6.30 19.21
C MET A 1 17.51 -6.64 17.76
N THR A 2 17.79 -5.64 16.93
CA THR A 2 18.25 -5.87 15.56
C THR A 2 19.65 -6.48 15.61
N LYS A 3 19.93 -7.52 14.83
CA LYS A 3 21.26 -8.12 14.77
C LYS A 3 22.24 -7.11 14.18
N ALA A 4 23.39 -6.96 14.84
CA ALA A 4 24.48 -6.13 14.35
C ALA A 4 25.53 -6.96 13.60
N TYR A 5 26.22 -6.34 12.64
CA TYR A 5 27.22 -6.94 11.77
C TYR A 5 28.47 -6.05 11.72
N THR A 6 29.66 -6.67 11.64
CA THR A 6 30.93 -5.96 11.47
C THR A 6 31.86 -6.72 10.51
N GLY A 7 32.79 -6.02 9.87
CA GLY A 7 33.82 -6.61 9.02
C GLY A 7 33.26 -7.55 7.95
N PHE A 8 33.73 -8.81 7.96
CA PHE A 8 33.27 -9.82 7.01
C PHE A 8 31.78 -10.17 7.13
N GLU A 9 31.20 -10.11 8.34
CA GLU A 9 29.77 -10.40 8.50
C GLU A 9 28.90 -9.36 7.80
N ALA A 10 29.31 -8.09 7.85
CA ALA A 10 28.66 -7.00 7.13
C ALA A 10 28.77 -7.22 5.61
N ILE A 11 29.96 -7.59 5.13
CA ILE A 11 30.22 -7.88 3.70
C ILE A 11 29.36 -9.04 3.19
N GLU A 12 29.28 -10.13 3.95
CA GLU A 12 28.43 -11.27 3.59
C GLU A 12 26.94 -10.88 3.62
N ARG A 13 26.50 -10.10 4.61
CA ARG A 13 25.12 -9.62 4.67
C ARG A 13 24.75 -8.75 3.47
N MET A 14 25.67 -7.88 3.03
CA MET A 14 25.49 -7.01 1.85
C MET A 14 25.23 -7.73 0.54
N LYS A 15 25.60 -9.01 0.41
CA LYS A 15 25.30 -9.79 -0.81
C LYS A 15 23.80 -10.07 -0.96
N THR A 16 23.05 -9.99 0.13
CA THR A 16 21.64 -10.37 0.18
C THR A 16 20.73 -9.24 0.65
N HIS A 17 21.22 -8.30 1.47
CA HIS A 17 20.43 -7.24 2.09
C HIS A 17 21.15 -5.90 2.01
N TRP A 18 20.39 -4.80 2.05
CA TRP A 18 20.96 -3.50 2.34
C TRP A 18 21.27 -3.41 3.84
N ILE A 19 22.42 -2.82 4.19
CA ILE A 19 22.82 -2.56 5.58
C ILE A 19 23.09 -1.08 5.80
N THR A 20 22.92 -0.59 7.01
CA THR A 20 23.16 0.82 7.36
C THR A 20 23.87 0.93 8.72
N THR A 21 24.51 2.05 8.98
CA THR A 21 25.05 2.37 10.31
C THR A 21 23.92 2.84 11.22
N HIS A 22 24.18 2.95 12.53
CA HIS A 22 23.19 3.44 13.50
C HIS A 22 22.70 4.88 13.23
N GLU A 23 23.47 5.68 12.48
CA GLU A 23 23.09 7.04 12.07
C GLU A 23 22.09 7.06 10.90
N LYS A 24 21.83 5.91 10.25
CA LYS A 24 20.78 5.67 9.24
C LYS A 24 20.74 6.62 8.03
N GLY A 25 21.84 7.32 7.72
CA GLY A 25 21.89 8.30 6.61
C GLY A 25 22.16 7.70 5.23
N CYS A 26 22.78 6.52 5.16
CA CYS A 26 23.12 5.82 3.92
C CYS A 26 22.98 4.31 4.14
N ALA A 27 22.69 3.57 3.07
CA ALA A 27 22.68 2.11 3.08
C ALA A 27 23.64 1.55 2.03
N TRP A 28 24.21 0.38 2.29
CA TRP A 28 25.15 -0.29 1.40
C TRP A 28 24.68 -1.69 1.04
N ARG A 29 24.92 -2.11 -0.21
CA ARG A 29 24.67 -3.46 -0.71
C ARG A 29 25.71 -3.82 -1.76
N ILE A 30 26.02 -5.09 -1.90
CA ILE A 30 26.83 -5.61 -3.00
C ILE A 30 25.89 -6.29 -3.99
N ASP A 31 25.96 -5.84 -5.25
CA ASP A 31 25.24 -6.45 -6.36
C ASP A 31 26.16 -6.58 -7.57
N ASP A 32 26.16 -7.76 -8.18
CA ASP A 32 27.09 -8.16 -9.26
C ASP A 32 28.56 -7.79 -9.00
N GLY A 33 29.05 -8.03 -7.77
CA GLY A 33 30.42 -7.72 -7.35
C GLY A 33 30.72 -6.22 -7.17
N ASN A 34 29.76 -5.34 -7.42
CA ASN A 34 29.89 -3.91 -7.26
C ASN A 34 29.26 -3.45 -5.94
N LEU A 35 29.94 -2.52 -5.27
CA LEU A 35 29.39 -1.88 -4.08
C LEU A 35 28.46 -0.73 -4.48
N TRP A 36 27.24 -0.78 -3.95
CA TRP A 36 26.23 0.24 -4.10
C TRP A 36 25.99 0.95 -2.78
N MET A 37 25.77 2.25 -2.84
CA MET A 37 25.30 3.07 -1.73
C MET A 37 24.00 3.76 -2.11
N MET A 38 23.01 3.68 -1.21
CA MET A 38 21.74 4.37 -1.29
C MET A 38 21.70 5.51 -0.27
N ALA A 39 21.38 6.72 -0.74
CA ALA A 39 21.12 7.89 0.10
C ALA A 39 19.81 8.53 -0.36
N GLY A 40 18.76 8.46 0.46
CA GLY A 40 17.40 8.76 0.01
C GLY A 40 16.96 7.81 -1.10
N GLU A 41 16.38 8.34 -2.19
CA GLU A 41 15.93 7.55 -3.35
C GLU A 41 17.04 7.27 -4.39
N LEU A 42 18.26 7.76 -4.16
CA LEU A 42 19.36 7.65 -5.12
C LEU A 42 20.32 6.52 -4.72
N ALA A 43 20.41 5.49 -5.57
CA ALA A 43 21.42 4.44 -5.49
C ALA A 43 22.51 4.65 -6.54
N ARG A 44 23.78 4.55 -6.12
CA ARG A 44 24.94 4.70 -7.01
C ARG A 44 26.09 3.78 -6.62
N HIS A 45 26.96 3.50 -7.59
CA HIS A 45 28.24 2.86 -7.32
C HIS A 45 29.11 3.76 -6.44
N VAL A 46 29.77 3.14 -5.46
CA VAL A 46 30.76 3.80 -4.60
C VAL A 46 31.98 2.91 -4.42
N ASN A 47 33.11 3.56 -4.12
CA ASN A 47 34.35 2.87 -3.78
C ASN A 47 34.66 3.13 -2.31
N GLU A 48 34.11 2.30 -1.43
CA GLU A 48 34.49 2.30 -0.01
C GLU A 48 35.69 1.39 0.23
N THR A 49 36.56 1.80 1.14
CA THR A 49 37.67 0.94 1.56
C THR A 49 37.14 -0.20 2.42
N VAL A 50 37.76 -1.39 2.35
CA VAL A 50 37.39 -2.52 3.21
C VAL A 50 37.41 -2.13 4.69
N ASN A 51 38.38 -1.29 5.09
CA ASN A 51 38.50 -0.79 6.47
C ASN A 51 37.24 -0.11 7.00
N PHE A 52 36.45 0.55 6.13
CA PHE A 52 35.17 1.16 6.51
C PHE A 52 34.23 0.13 7.16
N PHE A 53 34.13 -1.07 6.59
CA PHE A 53 33.26 -2.12 7.10
C PHE A 53 33.78 -2.78 8.39
N PHE A 54 35.09 -2.69 8.66
CA PHE A 54 35.71 -3.21 9.89
C PHE A 54 35.66 -2.21 11.05
N GLN A 55 35.53 -0.91 10.75
CA GLN A 55 35.52 0.16 11.75
C GLN A 55 34.11 0.55 12.21
N ASN A 56 33.08 0.10 11.50
CA ASN A 56 31.69 0.47 11.78
C ASN A 56 30.86 -0.76 12.11
N GLU A 57 29.83 -0.54 12.91
CA GLU A 57 28.78 -1.52 13.19
C GLU A 57 27.57 -1.22 12.30
N PHE A 58 27.04 -2.28 11.70
CA PHE A 58 25.94 -2.20 10.74
C PHE A 58 24.75 -3.00 11.23
N ILE A 59 23.57 -2.56 10.82
CA ILE A 59 22.29 -3.25 10.99
C ILE A 59 21.63 -3.38 9.62
N ASP A 60 20.61 -4.24 9.51
CA ASP A 60 19.81 -4.27 8.28
C ASP A 60 19.16 -2.90 8.05
N TYR A 61 19.32 -2.40 6.82
CA TYR A 61 18.64 -1.18 6.39
C TYR A 61 17.17 -1.50 6.17
N VAL A 62 16.33 -0.77 6.89
CA VAL A 62 14.90 -0.73 6.68
C VAL A 62 14.62 0.56 5.95
N GLU A 63 14.11 0.46 4.72
CA GLU A 63 13.72 1.62 3.92
C GLU A 63 12.77 2.49 4.75
N GLN A 64 13.11 3.77 4.89
CA GLN A 64 12.32 4.67 5.70
C GLN A 64 10.99 4.94 5.00
N LEU A 65 9.92 4.95 5.79
CA LEU A 65 8.63 5.43 5.31
C LEU A 65 8.75 6.88 4.88
N LYS A 66 8.03 7.25 3.83
CA LYS A 66 7.86 8.65 3.40
C LYS A 66 6.39 9.03 3.37
N VAL A 67 6.13 10.34 3.40
CA VAL A 67 4.78 10.87 3.22
C VAL A 67 4.22 10.39 1.87
N GLY A 68 2.98 9.91 1.90
CA GLY A 68 2.31 9.31 0.77
C GLY A 68 2.45 7.79 0.65
N ASP A 69 3.37 7.15 1.41
CA ASP A 69 3.45 5.69 1.45
C ASP A 69 2.18 5.09 2.08
N TRP A 70 1.81 3.90 1.62
CA TRP A 70 0.81 3.08 2.27
C TRP A 70 1.46 2.14 3.27
N VAL A 71 0.91 2.10 4.47
CA VAL A 71 1.41 1.28 5.57
C VAL A 71 0.34 0.36 6.10
N HIS A 72 0.74 -0.86 6.40
CA HIS A 72 -0.03 -1.76 7.24
C HIS A 72 0.28 -1.44 8.70
N VAL A 73 -0.75 -1.09 9.45
CA VAL A 73 -0.69 -0.78 10.87
C VAL A 73 -1.00 -2.04 11.68
N THR A 74 -0.21 -2.30 12.72
CA THR A 74 -0.46 -3.37 13.68
C THR A 74 -0.30 -2.81 15.08
N GLU A 75 -1.42 -2.35 15.65
CA GLU A 75 -1.36 -1.72 16.96
C GLU A 75 -1.39 -2.75 18.10
N ASP A 76 -2.19 -3.81 17.94
CA ASP A 76 -2.33 -4.97 18.82
C ASP A 76 -2.64 -6.22 17.95
N GLU A 77 -2.94 -7.39 18.56
CA GLU A 77 -3.30 -8.62 17.83
C GLU A 77 -4.61 -8.50 17.03
N VAL A 78 -5.46 -7.51 17.32
CA VAL A 78 -6.84 -7.41 16.80
C VAL A 78 -7.04 -6.27 15.81
N GLU A 79 -6.36 -5.14 15.98
CA GLU A 79 -6.51 -3.97 15.09
C GLU A 79 -5.40 -3.94 14.04
N GLN A 80 -5.78 -4.34 12.82
CA GLN A 80 -4.93 -4.32 11.63
C GLN A 80 -5.68 -3.62 10.49
N TYR A 81 -5.04 -2.63 9.88
CA TYR A 81 -5.61 -1.86 8.79
C TYR A 81 -4.51 -1.22 7.94
N VAL A 82 -4.89 -0.76 6.75
CA VAL A 82 -4.01 -0.09 5.80
C VAL A 82 -4.35 1.39 5.79
N ALA A 83 -3.33 2.24 5.92
CA ALA A 83 -3.50 3.68 5.94
C ALA A 83 -2.38 4.39 5.19
N LYS A 84 -2.65 5.62 4.78
CA LYS A 84 -1.68 6.44 4.04
C LYS A 84 -0.92 7.35 5.01
N VAL A 85 0.40 7.41 4.88
CA VAL A 85 1.23 8.29 5.70
C VAL A 85 1.02 9.74 5.30
N VAL A 86 0.66 10.60 6.26
CA VAL A 86 0.45 12.05 6.02
C VAL A 86 1.57 12.90 6.59
N ALA A 87 2.19 12.48 7.69
CA ALA A 87 3.34 13.16 8.27
C ALA A 87 4.25 12.18 9.02
N ILE A 88 5.50 12.59 9.23
CA ILE A 88 6.50 11.82 9.98
C ILE A 88 7.19 12.78 10.95
N GLU A 89 7.11 12.47 12.24
CA GLU A 89 7.71 13.25 13.31
C GLU A 89 8.54 12.33 14.21
N GLY A 90 9.86 12.41 14.11
CA GLY A 90 10.77 11.61 14.93
C GLY A 90 10.52 10.10 14.80
N SER A 91 10.06 9.48 15.89
CA SER A 91 9.73 8.04 15.95
C SER A 91 8.24 7.73 15.77
N THR A 92 7.44 8.72 15.40
CA THR A 92 6.00 8.57 15.15
C THR A 92 5.64 8.97 13.72
N VAL A 93 4.63 8.29 13.18
CA VAL A 93 4.09 8.49 11.84
C VAL A 93 2.62 8.83 11.99
N GLU A 94 2.21 9.93 11.39
CA GLU A 94 0.81 10.30 11.29
C GLU A 94 0.20 9.62 10.06
N VAL A 95 -0.91 8.92 10.25
CA VAL A 95 -1.63 8.21 9.18
C VAL A 95 -3.04 8.78 8.97
N ASP A 96 -3.50 8.74 7.73
CA ASP A 96 -4.84 9.13 7.31
C ASP A 96 -5.86 8.02 7.60
N GLU A 97 -6.65 8.24 8.65
CA GLU A 97 -7.81 7.44 9.03
C GLU A 97 -9.14 8.18 8.84
N THR A 98 -9.14 9.28 8.07
CA THR A 98 -10.32 10.15 7.91
C THR A 98 -11.58 9.41 7.46
N ILE A 99 -11.40 8.28 6.77
CA ILE A 99 -12.47 7.41 6.26
C ILE A 99 -13.00 6.42 7.32
N TYR A 100 -12.24 6.12 8.36
CA TYR A 100 -12.64 5.19 9.43
C TYR A 100 -13.24 5.91 10.65
N ILE A 101 -12.72 7.09 10.98
CA ILE A 101 -13.14 7.85 12.15
C ILE A 101 -13.19 9.32 11.75
N ALA A 102 -14.39 9.90 11.67
CA ALA A 102 -14.72 11.33 11.51
C ALA A 102 -13.52 12.32 11.42
N ASN A 103 -12.82 12.34 10.29
CA ASN A 103 -11.67 13.22 10.04
C ASN A 103 -10.54 13.15 11.11
N ALA A 104 -10.27 11.97 11.65
CA ALA A 104 -9.17 11.77 12.59
C ALA A 104 -7.90 11.33 11.84
N HIS A 105 -6.79 11.98 12.18
CA HIS A 105 -5.45 11.47 11.93
C HIS A 105 -4.95 10.79 13.19
N ARG A 106 -4.13 9.75 13.03
CA ARG A 106 -3.60 8.98 14.15
C ARG A 106 -2.09 8.92 14.12
N PHE A 107 -1.47 9.09 15.28
CA PHE A 107 -0.02 8.96 15.45
C PHE A 107 0.32 7.53 15.87
N ILE A 108 1.11 6.85 15.03
CA ILE A 108 1.53 5.47 15.22
C ILE A 108 3.06 5.40 15.34
N HIS A 109 3.55 4.59 16.27
CA HIS A 109 4.98 4.37 16.41
C HIS A 109 5.54 3.52 15.26
N PHE A 110 6.71 3.87 14.71
CA PHE A 110 7.34 3.14 13.59
C PHE A 110 7.41 1.62 13.78
N ALA A 111 7.61 1.15 15.01
CA ALA A 111 7.69 -0.28 15.33
C ALA A 111 6.38 -1.07 15.05
N LYS A 112 5.26 -0.36 14.87
CA LYS A 112 3.92 -0.92 14.60
C LYS A 112 3.54 -0.84 13.12
N LEU A 113 4.48 -0.47 12.25
CA LEU A 113 4.25 -0.19 10.85
C LEU A 113 5.16 -1.06 9.97
N ARG A 114 4.60 -1.49 8.84
CA ARG A 114 5.36 -1.93 7.67
C ARG A 114 4.76 -1.32 6.41
N LYS A 115 5.50 -1.31 5.31
CA LYS A 115 4.90 -1.03 4.00
C LYS A 115 3.79 -2.04 3.70
N ALA A 116 2.68 -1.53 3.20
CA ALA A 116 1.59 -2.36 2.71
C ALA A 116 1.99 -3.08 1.42
N THR A 117 1.45 -4.26 1.18
CA THR A 117 1.61 -4.98 -0.10
C THR A 117 0.73 -4.33 -1.18
N GLU A 118 1.00 -4.60 -2.46
CA GLU A 118 0.15 -4.10 -3.56
C GLU A 118 -1.31 -4.58 -3.42
N GLU A 119 -1.50 -5.81 -2.96
CA GLU A 119 -2.83 -6.41 -2.71
C GLU A 119 -3.58 -5.68 -1.58
N GLU A 120 -2.89 -5.38 -0.48
CA GLU A 120 -3.43 -4.63 0.66
C GLU A 120 -3.81 -3.20 0.28
N ILE A 121 -2.98 -2.56 -0.55
CA ILE A 121 -3.25 -1.22 -1.07
C ILE A 121 -4.50 -1.24 -1.95
N ALA A 122 -4.58 -2.20 -2.89
CA ALA A 122 -5.73 -2.31 -3.80
C ALA A 122 -7.05 -2.56 -3.05
N GLU A 123 -7.03 -3.43 -2.02
CA GLU A 123 -8.20 -3.69 -1.19
C GLU A 123 -8.64 -2.43 -0.41
N GLU A 124 -7.68 -1.68 0.14
CA GLU A 124 -7.98 -0.45 0.87
C GLU A 124 -8.48 0.67 -0.04
N GLU A 125 -7.86 0.88 -1.21
CA GLU A 125 -8.32 1.86 -2.20
C GLU A 125 -9.76 1.57 -2.63
N ARG A 126 -10.06 0.29 -2.88
CA ARG A 126 -11.41 -0.17 -3.18
C ARG A 126 -12.37 0.09 -2.02
N ARG A 127 -12.00 -0.25 -0.79
CA ARG A 127 -12.83 0.02 0.40
C ARG A 127 -13.11 1.53 0.54
N ARG A 128 -12.12 2.38 0.34
CA ARG A 128 -12.25 3.85 0.36
C ARG A 128 -13.22 4.35 -0.71
N ALA A 129 -13.22 3.76 -1.92
CA ALA A 129 -14.17 4.11 -2.98
C ALA A 129 -15.63 3.83 -2.58
N PHE A 130 -15.93 2.70 -1.94
CA PHE A 130 -17.30 2.46 -1.44
C PHE A 130 -17.64 3.35 -0.24
N ALA A 131 -16.70 3.53 0.70
CA ALA A 131 -16.91 4.35 1.89
C ALA A 131 -17.20 5.82 1.55
N ALA A 132 -16.61 6.35 0.47
CA ALA A 132 -16.92 7.70 -0.02
C ALA A 132 -18.41 7.88 -0.41
N LYS A 133 -19.13 6.79 -0.72
CA LYS A 133 -20.59 6.80 -0.92
C LYS A 133 -21.39 6.41 0.33
N GLY A 134 -20.74 6.27 1.48
CA GLY A 134 -21.35 5.82 2.74
C GLY A 134 -21.76 4.35 2.71
N ARG A 135 -21.00 3.49 2.03
CA ARG A 135 -21.35 2.09 1.77
C ARG A 135 -20.27 1.13 2.24
N GLU A 136 -20.67 -0.11 2.48
CA GLU A 136 -19.74 -1.22 2.75
C GLU A 136 -19.00 -1.65 1.48
N MET A 137 -17.85 -2.31 1.65
CA MET A 137 -17.04 -2.77 0.51
C MET A 137 -17.84 -3.75 -0.35
N ASN A 138 -17.89 -3.50 -1.67
CA ASN A 138 -18.66 -4.25 -2.65
C ASN A 138 -20.20 -4.07 -2.56
N GLU A 139 -20.70 -3.15 -1.74
CA GLU A 139 -22.11 -2.76 -1.71
C GLU A 139 -22.43 -1.84 -2.91
N PHE A 140 -22.47 -2.45 -4.09
CA PHE A 140 -23.03 -1.79 -5.27
C PHE A 140 -24.51 -1.46 -5.04
N LYS A 141 -25.07 -0.55 -5.83
CA LYS A 141 -26.50 -0.22 -5.93
C LYS A 141 -26.91 -0.16 -7.39
N LEU A 142 -28.21 -0.38 -7.65
CA LEU A 142 -28.76 -0.21 -8.98
C LEU A 142 -28.45 1.20 -9.52
N GLY A 143 -27.95 1.26 -10.75
CA GLY A 143 -27.56 2.49 -11.42
C GLY A 143 -26.10 2.89 -11.24
N ASP A 144 -25.36 2.27 -10.30
CA ASP A 144 -23.92 2.51 -10.18
C ASP A 144 -23.19 2.20 -11.49
N ILE A 145 -22.08 2.89 -11.70
CA ILE A 145 -21.18 2.64 -12.82
C ILE A 145 -19.97 1.91 -12.26
N GLY A 146 -19.68 0.75 -12.85
CA GLY A 146 -18.52 -0.04 -12.54
C GLY A 146 -17.62 -0.20 -13.77
N GLU A 147 -16.34 -0.38 -13.55
CA GLU A 147 -15.34 -0.59 -14.58
C GLU A 147 -14.77 -2.01 -14.49
N ARG A 148 -14.64 -2.65 -15.65
CA ARG A 148 -13.99 -3.96 -15.76
C ARG A 148 -13.41 -4.11 -17.16
N GLU A 149 -12.14 -4.54 -17.26
CA GLU A 149 -11.45 -4.80 -18.53
C GLU A 149 -11.60 -3.60 -19.50
N ASP A 150 -11.28 -2.40 -18.99
CA ASP A 150 -11.38 -1.11 -19.71
C ASP A 150 -12.78 -0.79 -20.27
N THR A 151 -13.83 -1.42 -19.74
CA THR A 151 -15.22 -1.22 -20.15
C THR A 151 -16.07 -0.74 -18.98
N LEU A 152 -16.84 0.32 -19.21
CA LEU A 152 -17.81 0.84 -18.24
C LEU A 152 -19.15 0.11 -18.36
N TYR A 153 -19.65 -0.29 -17.20
CA TYR A 153 -20.87 -1.02 -17.02
C TYR A 153 -21.79 -0.29 -16.07
N LYS A 154 -23.08 -0.26 -16.38
CA LYS A 154 -24.12 0.17 -15.44
C LYS A 154 -24.71 -1.04 -14.72
N VAL A 155 -24.77 -1.00 -13.40
CA VAL A 155 -25.41 -2.02 -12.58
C VAL A 155 -26.93 -1.92 -12.77
N VAL A 156 -27.56 -3.00 -13.22
CA VAL A 156 -29.00 -3.05 -13.51
C VAL A 156 -29.73 -4.20 -12.81
N VAL A 157 -29.00 -5.14 -12.22
CA VAL A 157 -29.57 -6.21 -11.38
C VAL A 157 -28.73 -6.37 -10.12
N GLN A 158 -29.44 -6.42 -8.99
CA GLN A 158 -28.90 -6.88 -7.71
C GLN A 158 -29.69 -8.11 -7.30
N THR A 159 -29.02 -9.21 -7.04
CA THR A 159 -29.71 -10.42 -6.61
C THR A 159 -29.85 -10.39 -5.09
N GLU A 160 -30.96 -9.83 -4.58
CA GLU A 160 -31.40 -10.04 -3.19
C GLU A 160 -31.77 -11.53 -2.95
N ASP A 161 -32.09 -12.26 -4.02
CA ASP A 161 -32.70 -13.60 -3.98
C ASP A 161 -31.71 -14.79 -3.80
N ASN A 162 -30.53 -14.57 -3.22
CA ASN A 162 -29.65 -15.63 -2.70
C ASN A 162 -29.11 -16.68 -3.72
N LYS A 163 -29.35 -16.54 -5.04
CA LYS A 163 -28.83 -17.51 -6.03
C LYS A 163 -27.35 -17.31 -6.37
N PHE A 164 -26.82 -16.10 -6.16
CA PHE A 164 -25.43 -15.74 -6.46
C PHE A 164 -24.97 -14.61 -5.53
N GLU A 165 -24.77 -14.90 -4.24
CA GLU A 165 -24.12 -13.95 -3.33
C GLU A 165 -22.82 -13.40 -3.96
N GLY A 166 -22.66 -12.08 -3.93
CA GLY A 166 -21.49 -11.43 -4.52
C GLY A 166 -21.46 -11.36 -6.04
N VAL A 167 -22.62 -11.40 -6.73
CA VAL A 167 -22.73 -11.18 -8.17
C VAL A 167 -23.68 -10.02 -8.49
N ILE A 168 -23.31 -9.21 -9.49
CA ILE A 168 -24.12 -8.11 -10.02
C ILE A 168 -24.39 -8.30 -11.52
N GLY A 169 -25.56 -7.88 -11.97
CA GLY A 169 -25.90 -7.83 -13.39
C GLY A 169 -25.66 -6.43 -13.95
N CYS A 170 -24.95 -6.38 -15.07
CA CYS A 170 -24.35 -5.18 -15.64
C CYS A 170 -24.64 -5.07 -17.14
N VAL A 171 -24.79 -3.85 -17.65
CA VAL A 171 -24.95 -3.55 -19.08
C VAL A 171 -23.86 -2.57 -19.50
N ALA A 172 -23.17 -2.84 -20.61
CA ALA A 172 -22.14 -1.94 -21.13
C ALA A 172 -22.75 -0.61 -21.59
N ILE A 173 -22.17 0.52 -21.17
CA ILE A 173 -22.79 1.85 -21.35
C ILE A 173 -22.74 2.34 -22.81
N ASN A 174 -21.75 1.90 -23.59
CA ASN A 174 -21.54 2.36 -24.97
C ASN A 174 -22.02 1.36 -26.04
N GLU A 175 -22.71 0.29 -25.62
CA GLU A 175 -23.23 -0.74 -26.52
C GLU A 175 -24.76 -0.63 -26.58
N LYS A 176 -25.27 -0.36 -27.79
CA LYS A 176 -26.72 -0.34 -28.01
C LYS A 176 -27.28 -1.75 -27.90
N ASP A 177 -28.38 -1.90 -27.16
CA ASP A 177 -29.06 -3.19 -26.92
C ASP A 177 -28.15 -4.24 -26.24
N ALA A 178 -27.18 -3.80 -25.42
CA ALA A 178 -26.26 -4.70 -24.73
C ALA A 178 -26.99 -5.68 -23.80
N PRO A 179 -26.66 -6.98 -23.87
CA PRO A 179 -27.22 -7.97 -22.95
C PRO A 179 -26.71 -7.74 -21.53
N VAL A 180 -27.51 -8.14 -20.55
CA VAL A 180 -27.07 -8.19 -19.15
C VAL A 180 -25.99 -9.24 -18.99
N LYS A 181 -24.81 -8.83 -18.54
CA LYS A 181 -23.69 -9.69 -18.15
C LYS A 181 -23.61 -9.77 -16.63
N TYR A 182 -23.32 -10.95 -16.09
CA TYR A 182 -23.21 -11.15 -14.64
C TYR A 182 -21.76 -11.26 -14.24
N PHE A 183 -21.37 -10.49 -13.22
CA PHE A 183 -19.98 -10.41 -12.76
C PHE A 183 -19.89 -10.60 -11.25
N PRO A 184 -18.88 -11.33 -10.75
CA PRO A 184 -18.51 -11.24 -9.34
C PRO A 184 -18.24 -9.79 -8.96
N VAL A 185 -18.78 -9.33 -7.83
CA VAL A 185 -18.61 -7.93 -7.37
C VAL A 185 -17.13 -7.55 -7.25
N LYS A 186 -16.28 -8.48 -6.80
CA LYS A 186 -14.81 -8.30 -6.67
C LYS A 186 -14.09 -8.09 -8.01
N SER A 187 -14.73 -8.39 -9.14
CA SER A 187 -14.14 -8.22 -10.48
C SER A 187 -14.49 -6.89 -11.15
N VAL A 188 -15.30 -6.05 -10.48
CA VAL A 188 -15.79 -4.78 -11.01
C VAL A 188 -15.36 -3.67 -10.06
N GLU A 189 -14.65 -2.66 -10.54
CA GLU A 189 -14.25 -1.48 -9.74
C GLU A 189 -15.37 -0.43 -9.76
N LEU A 190 -15.66 0.20 -8.63
CA LEU A 190 -16.67 1.28 -8.58
C LEU A 190 -16.09 2.54 -9.24
N HIS A 191 -16.77 3.05 -10.26
CA HIS A 191 -16.35 4.24 -10.98
C HIS A 191 -17.19 5.46 -10.56
N PHE A 192 -16.53 6.60 -10.33
CA PHE A 192 -17.20 7.86 -10.01
C PHE A 192 -17.40 8.68 -11.28
N CYS A 193 -18.63 9.11 -11.54
CA CYS A 193 -18.87 10.13 -12.54
C CYS A 193 -18.77 11.52 -11.92
N VAL A 194 -18.42 12.53 -12.72
CA VAL A 194 -18.27 13.93 -12.28
C VAL A 194 -19.54 14.46 -11.57
N GLU A 195 -20.71 13.92 -11.93
CA GLU A 195 -22.00 14.24 -11.31
C GLU A 195 -22.14 13.75 -9.86
N ASP A 196 -21.40 12.71 -9.46
CA ASP A 196 -21.37 12.20 -8.08
C ASP A 196 -20.52 13.08 -7.14
N MET A 197 -19.72 14.02 -7.66
CA MET A 197 -18.83 14.88 -6.87
C MET A 197 -19.47 16.21 -6.41
N VAL A 198 -20.74 16.43 -6.75
CA VAL A 198 -21.46 17.71 -6.52
C VAL A 198 -22.61 17.57 -5.51
N GLY A 199 -22.62 16.49 -4.72
CA GLY A 199 -23.62 16.18 -3.69
C GLY A 199 -23.34 16.83 -2.34
#